data_AF-A0A3M1XHU7-F1
#
_entry.id   AF-A0A3M1XHU7-F1
#
_cell.length_a   1.000
_cell.length_b   1.000
_cell.length_c   1.000
_cell.angle_alpha   90.00
_cell.angle_beta   90.00
_cell.angle_gamma   90.00
#
_symmetry.space_group_name_H-M   'P 1'
#
loop_
_entity.id
_entity.type
_entity.pdbx_description
1 polymer ?
#
loop_
_entity_poly.entity_id
_entity_poly.type
_entity_poly.pdbx_seq_one_letter_code
_entity_poly.pdbx_strand_id
1 'polypeptide(L)'
;MNPDFGKRQSAVFLILWALALLALSALMQGCEDSTGPFPPPNQPQLDKNVEQAARASWQTIASLNTNERLFKTVQGKSAVMTEEPGAITNLKQLRRHQHKLMQVVQEAAKANRFQKAMAESLIWKITWQDSLSGTAGVKALLYDPATGIGRAYVVISQFPPQVKVRYDSTDARIDLGGSLSDSTDDRLLTIDHLSLFREGFPVQKVESHVEATDWGPGNEVTGAIVSNVVDYAPQSELVRLSQNAEFNPDGSGSVAERFDYQDNTFRQSQINFYANNTGEFNEVWRNGITVDGTFDLLEPDNHATITRTIHFPDHPQIDRIEEEAEYTLNPTDSSSAGILVKRVVFHDGGLDTVRVEAEHFLNPDGNWVDHLVIHTSSEGEAEVTVTQLDGYQEFEGNHTTPEGLFMVFHGTEYQNGNGELFLDLYASRAAYNQGEPPLLSL
;
A
#
# COMPACT_ATOMS: atom_id res chain seq x y z
N MET A 1 16.50 -35.92 33.16
CA MET A 1 16.44 -34.62 32.46
C MET A 1 17.65 -33.83 32.88
N ASN A 2 18.48 -33.41 31.91
CA ASN A 2 19.77 -32.79 32.17
C ASN A 2 19.58 -31.27 32.38
N PRO A 3 19.87 -30.69 33.56
CA PRO A 3 19.60 -29.28 33.87
C PRO A 3 20.42 -28.26 33.06
N ASP A 4 21.39 -28.73 32.26
CA ASP A 4 22.21 -27.88 31.38
C ASP A 4 21.57 -27.57 30.01
N PHE A 5 20.41 -28.13 29.68
CA PHE A 5 19.76 -27.90 28.38
C PHE A 5 19.04 -26.54 28.31
N GLY A 6 18.50 -26.03 29.42
CA GLY A 6 17.77 -24.74 29.46
C GLY A 6 18.68 -23.49 29.44
N LYS A 7 19.87 -23.57 30.04
CA LYS A 7 20.83 -22.44 30.08
C LYS A 7 21.51 -22.17 28.74
N ARG A 8 21.69 -23.21 27.91
CA ARG A 8 22.24 -23.06 26.55
C ARG A 8 21.22 -22.56 25.54
N GLN A 9 19.92 -22.78 25.75
CA GLN A 9 18.87 -22.21 24.89
C GLN A 9 18.67 -20.72 25.14
N SER A 10 18.75 -20.26 26.40
CA SER A 10 18.56 -18.84 26.75
C SER A 10 19.68 -17.94 26.21
N ALA A 11 20.95 -18.39 26.27
CA ALA A 11 22.09 -17.64 25.71
C ALA A 11 22.09 -17.57 24.17
N VAL A 12 21.58 -18.61 23.50
CA VAL A 12 21.43 -18.60 22.03
C VAL A 12 20.25 -17.71 21.60
N PHE A 13 19.18 -17.66 22.41
CA PHE A 13 18.04 -16.75 22.20
C PHE A 13 18.42 -15.27 22.39
N LEU A 14 19.24 -14.96 23.41
CA LEU A 14 19.77 -13.61 23.68
C LEU A 14 20.70 -13.09 22.57
N ILE A 15 21.56 -13.95 22.02
CA ILE A 15 22.42 -13.61 20.87
C ILE A 15 21.60 -13.40 19.59
N LEU A 16 20.55 -14.20 19.39
CA LEU A 16 19.62 -14.05 18.25
C LEU A 16 18.78 -12.76 18.34
N TRP A 17 18.39 -12.33 19.55
CA TRP A 17 17.67 -11.08 19.77
C TRP A 17 18.55 -9.83 19.63
N ALA A 18 19.78 -9.85 20.16
CA ALA A 18 20.75 -8.79 19.94
C ALA A 18 21.11 -8.65 18.44
N LEU A 19 21.22 -9.77 17.72
CA LEU A 19 21.39 -9.78 16.26
C LEU A 19 20.14 -9.32 15.50
N ALA A 20 18.93 -9.57 16.03
CA ALA A 20 17.68 -9.09 15.44
C ALA A 20 17.52 -7.57 15.60
N LEU A 21 17.93 -7.01 16.74
CA LEU A 21 17.98 -5.56 16.98
C LEU A 21 19.03 -4.86 16.10
N LEU A 22 20.24 -5.45 15.97
CA LEU A 22 21.30 -5.01 15.03
C LEU A 22 20.92 -5.17 13.55
N ALA A 23 20.05 -6.13 13.22
CA ALA A 23 19.54 -6.29 11.86
C ALA A 23 18.40 -5.30 11.57
N LEU A 24 17.60 -4.93 12.57
CA LEU A 24 16.53 -3.95 12.46
C LEU A 24 17.08 -2.56 12.10
N SER A 25 18.23 -2.21 12.68
CA SER A 25 18.91 -0.94 12.43
C SER A 25 19.62 -0.89 11.07
N ALA A 26 20.25 -1.99 10.65
CA ALA A 26 20.85 -2.12 9.31
C ALA A 26 19.80 -2.05 8.18
N LEU A 27 18.53 -2.40 8.44
CA LEU A 27 17.44 -2.35 7.46
C LEU A 27 16.95 -0.92 7.17
N MET A 28 17.30 0.07 8.00
CA MET A 28 16.94 1.48 7.81
C MET A 28 17.84 2.21 6.78
N GLN A 29 18.91 1.57 6.25
CA GLN A 29 19.91 2.22 5.38
C GLN A 29 19.86 1.87 3.87
N GLY A 30 18.86 1.14 3.37
CA GLY A 30 18.93 0.54 2.01
C GLY A 30 18.39 1.36 0.84
N CYS A 31 19.15 2.31 0.27
CA CYS A 31 18.96 2.80 -1.09
C CYS A 31 20.30 3.17 -1.78
N GLU A 32 20.99 2.22 -2.41
CA GLU A 32 21.79 2.43 -3.65
C GLU A 32 22.30 1.11 -4.27
N ASP A 33 22.35 1.06 -5.61
CA ASP A 33 22.63 -0.11 -6.48
C ASP A 33 24.14 -0.41 -6.68
N SER A 34 24.52 -1.70 -6.81
CA SER A 34 25.18 -2.25 -8.03
C SER A 34 25.68 -3.73 -7.93
N THR A 35 25.18 -4.53 -8.88
CA THR A 35 25.80 -5.61 -9.71
C THR A 35 26.53 -6.85 -9.12
N GLY A 36 26.01 -8.06 -9.44
CA GLY A 36 26.40 -9.44 -9.02
C GLY A 36 27.72 -10.05 -9.57
N PRO A 37 27.93 -11.40 -9.70
CA PRO A 37 27.00 -12.55 -9.74
C PRO A 37 27.29 -13.76 -8.77
N PHE A 38 26.32 -14.68 -8.65
CA PHE A 38 26.22 -15.93 -7.82
C PHE A 38 26.63 -17.24 -8.59
N PRO A 39 26.53 -18.52 -8.08
CA PRO A 39 26.82 -19.21 -6.78
C PRO A 39 27.41 -20.67 -7.01
N PRO A 40 27.13 -21.79 -6.26
CA PRO A 40 27.02 -22.20 -4.82
C PRO A 40 28.00 -23.43 -4.50
N PRO A 41 27.89 -24.30 -3.43
CA PRO A 41 26.83 -24.50 -2.41
C PRO A 41 27.17 -24.91 -0.94
N ASN A 42 26.09 -24.88 -0.13
CA ASN A 42 25.75 -25.63 1.11
C ASN A 42 26.02 -25.00 2.49
N GLN A 43 24.98 -24.36 3.06
CA GLN A 43 24.84 -24.02 4.49
C GLN A 43 23.36 -24.02 4.96
N PRO A 44 23.10 -24.11 6.29
CA PRO A 44 21.81 -24.44 6.92
C PRO A 44 20.69 -23.45 6.61
N GLN A 45 19.47 -23.96 6.39
CA GLN A 45 18.29 -23.17 6.04
C GLN A 45 17.58 -22.63 7.29
N LEU A 46 17.41 -21.31 7.36
CA LEU A 46 16.46 -20.64 8.24
C LEU A 46 15.02 -20.94 7.79
N ASP A 47 14.11 -21.05 8.76
CA ASP A 47 12.71 -21.45 8.58
C ASP A 47 11.89 -20.40 7.79
N LYS A 48 11.15 -20.86 6.78
CA LYS A 48 10.31 -20.05 5.88
C LYS A 48 9.20 -19.28 6.62
N ASN A 49 8.88 -19.68 7.84
CA ASN A 49 7.87 -19.04 8.68
C ASN A 49 8.29 -17.65 9.20
N VAL A 50 9.60 -17.39 9.37
CA VAL A 50 10.13 -16.08 9.80
C VAL A 50 10.17 -15.09 8.63
N GLU A 51 10.47 -15.59 7.42
CA GLU A 51 10.37 -14.83 6.17
C GLU A 51 8.90 -14.48 5.82
N GLN A 52 7.94 -15.31 6.24
CA GLN A 52 6.51 -15.09 6.06
C GLN A 52 5.92 -14.11 7.08
N ALA A 53 6.38 -14.12 8.33
CA ALA A 53 5.96 -13.18 9.37
C ALA A 53 6.53 -11.76 9.13
N ALA A 54 7.79 -11.64 8.72
CA ALA A 54 8.38 -10.36 8.31
C ALA A 54 7.74 -9.83 7.01
N ARG A 55 7.37 -10.72 6.07
CA ARG A 55 6.55 -10.33 4.92
C ARG A 55 5.13 -9.93 5.30
N ALA A 56 4.48 -10.54 6.30
CA ALA A 56 3.13 -10.20 6.72
C ALA A 56 3.06 -8.87 7.50
N SER A 57 4.04 -8.58 8.35
CA SER A 57 4.16 -7.30 9.06
C SER A 57 4.60 -6.18 8.12
N TRP A 58 5.55 -6.45 7.21
CA TRP A 58 5.89 -5.53 6.13
C TRP A 58 4.74 -5.38 5.13
N GLN A 59 3.90 -6.39 4.87
CA GLN A 59 2.71 -6.28 4.02
C GLN A 59 1.54 -5.59 4.71
N THR A 60 1.48 -5.58 6.05
CA THR A 60 0.46 -4.86 6.83
C THR A 60 0.85 -3.37 6.97
N ILE A 61 2.13 -3.07 7.18
CA ILE A 61 2.65 -1.70 7.10
C ILE A 61 2.75 -1.24 5.64
N ALA A 62 3.05 -2.10 4.67
CA ALA A 62 2.96 -1.79 3.24
C ALA A 62 1.52 -1.86 2.72
N SER A 63 0.53 -2.33 3.48
CA SER A 63 -0.89 -2.17 3.18
C SER A 63 -1.45 -0.90 3.77
N LEU A 64 -0.94 -0.43 4.91
CA LEU A 64 -1.21 0.92 5.43
C LEU A 64 -0.44 2.01 4.64
N ASN A 65 0.78 1.70 4.20
CA ASN A 65 1.58 2.42 3.21
C ASN A 65 1.40 1.85 1.80
N THR A 66 0.27 1.21 1.46
CA THR A 66 -0.01 0.83 0.05
C THR A 66 -0.03 2.08 -0.84
N ASN A 67 -0.20 3.27 -0.25
CA ASN A 67 0.03 4.51 -0.93
C ASN A 67 1.48 4.74 -1.35
N GLU A 68 2.52 4.19 -0.72
CA GLU A 68 3.91 4.41 -1.16
C GLU A 68 4.29 3.54 -2.38
N ARG A 69 3.71 2.34 -2.54
CA ARG A 69 3.80 1.59 -3.81
C ARG A 69 2.86 2.17 -4.87
N LEU A 70 1.68 2.70 -4.52
CA LEU A 70 0.85 3.48 -5.44
C LEU A 70 1.54 4.81 -5.84
N PHE A 71 2.26 5.47 -4.92
CA PHE A 71 2.96 6.75 -5.14
C PHE A 71 4.31 6.56 -5.85
N LYS A 72 5.10 5.52 -5.54
CA LYS A 72 6.34 5.19 -6.29
C LYS A 72 6.04 4.60 -7.66
N THR A 73 4.88 3.99 -7.89
CA THR A 73 4.37 3.70 -9.25
C THR A 73 3.93 4.98 -9.98
N VAL A 74 3.63 6.08 -9.27
CA VAL A 74 3.07 7.32 -9.84
C VAL A 74 4.07 8.50 -9.89
N GLN A 75 5.19 8.43 -9.19
CA GLN A 75 6.27 9.43 -9.18
C GLN A 75 7.60 8.71 -8.92
N GLY A 76 8.56 8.53 -9.81
CA GLY A 76 8.81 8.96 -11.18
C GLY A 76 10.29 8.73 -11.51
N LYS A 77 10.67 8.61 -12.79
CA LYS A 77 11.93 9.19 -13.33
C LYS A 77 11.92 9.16 -14.87
N SER A 78 12.09 10.36 -15.38
CA SER A 78 12.29 10.90 -16.74
C SER A 78 12.51 9.98 -17.95
N ALA A 79 11.88 10.43 -19.04
CA ALA A 79 12.13 10.18 -20.46
C ALA A 79 12.04 8.70 -20.88
N VAL A 80 10.94 8.22 -21.45
CA VAL A 80 10.26 8.69 -22.67
C VAL A 80 8.79 8.26 -22.56
N MET A 81 7.86 9.09 -23.06
CA MET A 81 6.41 8.79 -23.15
C MET A 81 6.14 7.32 -23.48
N THR A 82 5.70 6.54 -22.49
CA THR A 82 4.98 5.27 -22.65
C THR A 82 4.13 5.09 -21.38
N GLU A 83 3.04 5.85 -21.28
CA GLU A 83 2.01 5.53 -20.28
C GLU A 83 1.43 4.16 -20.63
N GLU A 84 1.67 3.16 -19.78
CA GLU A 84 0.97 1.88 -19.87
C GLU A 84 -0.54 2.11 -19.71
N PRO A 85 -1.41 1.42 -20.48
CA PRO A 85 -2.85 1.49 -20.30
C PRO A 85 -3.24 0.67 -19.08
N GLY A 86 -3.03 1.25 -17.90
CA GLY A 86 -3.53 0.71 -16.64
C GLY A 86 -5.01 1.03 -16.45
N ALA A 87 -5.67 0.22 -15.61
CA ALA A 87 -6.98 0.51 -15.03
C ALA A 87 -7.06 1.96 -14.51
N ILE A 88 -8.18 2.66 -14.75
CA ILE A 88 -8.48 3.89 -14.01
C ILE A 88 -8.89 3.48 -12.60
N THR A 89 -8.09 3.82 -11.61
CA THR A 89 -8.25 3.36 -10.21
C THR A 89 -8.44 4.50 -9.22
N ASN A 90 -8.35 5.75 -9.65
CA ASN A 90 -8.53 6.93 -8.80
C ASN A 90 -8.93 8.18 -9.60
N LEU A 91 -9.44 9.19 -8.89
CA LEU A 91 -9.86 10.48 -9.46
C LEU A 91 -8.73 11.22 -10.18
N LYS A 92 -7.47 11.08 -9.76
CA LYS A 92 -6.34 11.74 -10.43
C LYS A 92 -6.07 11.15 -11.81
N GLN A 93 -6.12 9.83 -11.95
CA GLN A 93 -6.03 9.16 -13.24
C GLN A 93 -7.24 9.51 -14.11
N LEU A 94 -8.44 9.55 -13.54
CA LEU A 94 -9.66 10.00 -14.22
C LEU A 94 -9.48 11.40 -14.80
N ARG A 95 -9.02 12.37 -14.00
CA ARG A 95 -8.77 13.75 -14.44
C ARG A 95 -7.69 13.82 -15.53
N ARG A 96 -6.67 12.96 -15.49
CA ARG A 96 -5.66 12.86 -16.57
C ARG A 96 -6.26 12.33 -17.87
N HIS A 97 -7.06 11.27 -17.80
CA HIS A 97 -7.75 10.71 -18.97
C HIS A 97 -8.74 11.72 -19.55
N GLN A 98 -9.54 12.36 -18.70
CA GLN A 98 -10.42 13.47 -19.06
C GLN A 98 -9.63 14.56 -19.79
N HIS A 99 -8.52 15.04 -19.23
CA HIS A 99 -7.73 16.10 -19.85
C HIS A 99 -7.22 15.72 -21.25
N LYS A 100 -6.68 14.51 -21.43
CA LYS A 100 -6.21 14.02 -22.74
C LYS A 100 -7.31 13.95 -23.79
N LEU A 101 -8.50 13.54 -23.38
CA LEU A 101 -9.62 13.38 -24.29
C LEU A 101 -10.32 14.73 -24.55
N MET A 102 -10.31 15.64 -23.58
CA MET A 102 -10.67 17.05 -23.81
C MET A 102 -9.73 17.74 -24.79
N GLN A 103 -8.43 17.36 -24.85
CA GLN A 103 -7.55 17.84 -25.92
C GLN A 103 -8.04 17.41 -27.31
N VAL A 104 -8.63 16.22 -27.45
CA VAL A 104 -9.23 15.76 -28.72
C VAL A 104 -10.42 16.64 -29.12
N VAL A 105 -11.27 17.01 -28.16
CA VAL A 105 -12.38 17.95 -28.37
C VAL A 105 -11.86 19.32 -28.80
N GLN A 106 -10.82 19.83 -28.14
CA GLN A 106 -10.19 21.11 -28.48
C GLN A 106 -9.50 21.06 -29.86
N GLU A 107 -8.84 19.96 -30.21
CA GLU A 107 -8.28 19.71 -31.55
C GLU A 107 -9.38 19.74 -32.63
N ALA A 108 -10.51 19.07 -32.37
CA ALA A 108 -11.68 19.08 -33.25
C ALA A 108 -12.26 20.51 -33.40
N ALA A 109 -12.33 21.27 -32.31
CA ALA A 109 -12.83 22.63 -32.30
C ALA A 109 -11.96 23.60 -33.11
N LYS A 110 -10.63 23.54 -32.93
CA LYS A 110 -9.67 24.34 -33.69
C LYS A 110 -9.69 24.02 -35.19
N ALA A 111 -10.11 22.82 -35.58
CA ALA A 111 -10.21 22.43 -36.98
C ALA A 111 -11.35 23.12 -37.75
N ASN A 112 -12.22 23.91 -37.08
CA ASN A 112 -13.31 24.69 -37.71
C ASN A 112 -14.29 23.84 -38.56
N ARG A 113 -14.47 22.57 -38.19
CA ARG A 113 -15.23 21.57 -38.96
C ARG A 113 -16.59 21.19 -38.38
N PHE A 114 -17.11 21.93 -37.40
CA PHE A 114 -18.48 21.73 -36.90
C PHE A 114 -19.52 22.24 -37.91
N GLN A 115 -19.59 21.60 -39.09
CA GLN A 115 -20.68 21.82 -40.00
C GLN A 115 -21.87 20.95 -39.56
N LYS A 116 -22.95 21.65 -39.21
CA LYS A 116 -24.31 21.17 -38.90
C LYS A 116 -24.59 19.76 -39.40
N ALA A 117 -25.01 18.90 -38.47
CA ALA A 117 -25.51 17.60 -38.83
C ALA A 117 -26.74 17.27 -37.98
N MET A 118 -27.76 16.72 -38.65
CA MET A 118 -29.03 16.27 -38.08
C MET A 118 -28.89 14.76 -37.80
N ALA A 119 -29.27 14.34 -36.58
CA ALA A 119 -29.03 13.01 -35.97
C ALA A 119 -27.55 12.71 -35.66
N GLU A 120 -27.26 11.66 -34.88
CA GLU A 120 -25.90 11.23 -34.50
C GLU A 120 -24.95 11.31 -35.69
N SER A 121 -24.08 12.31 -35.68
CA SER A 121 -23.26 12.62 -36.84
C SER A 121 -21.81 12.66 -36.45
N LEU A 122 -20.98 11.95 -37.21
CA LEU A 122 -19.54 12.05 -37.14
C LEU A 122 -19.12 13.46 -37.53
N ILE A 123 -18.70 14.25 -36.55
CA ILE A 123 -18.34 15.66 -36.74
C ILE A 123 -16.84 15.85 -36.98
N TRP A 124 -16.03 14.93 -36.48
CA TRP A 124 -14.59 14.95 -36.70
C TRP A 124 -14.01 13.54 -36.65
N LYS A 125 -13.08 13.24 -37.56
CA LYS A 125 -12.33 11.99 -37.60
C LYS A 125 -10.95 12.26 -38.16
N ILE A 126 -9.93 11.75 -37.48
CA ILE A 126 -8.56 11.72 -37.96
C ILE A 126 -8.04 10.31 -37.81
N THR A 127 -7.63 9.72 -38.93
CA THR A 127 -6.73 8.57 -38.92
C THR A 127 -5.31 9.10 -38.90
N TRP A 128 -4.50 8.59 -38.01
CA TRP A 128 -3.12 8.99 -37.87
C TRP A 128 -2.21 7.78 -37.92
N GLN A 129 -1.03 8.00 -38.47
CA GLN A 129 0.08 7.06 -38.46
C GLN A 129 1.31 7.89 -38.16
N ASP A 130 1.89 7.66 -36.99
CA ASP A 130 3.14 8.30 -36.61
C ASP A 130 4.28 7.49 -37.20
N SER A 131 4.97 8.07 -38.17
CA SER A 131 6.10 7.44 -38.85
C SER A 131 7.35 7.33 -37.98
N LEU A 132 7.46 8.14 -36.92
CA LEU A 132 8.58 8.13 -35.98
C LEU A 132 8.37 7.07 -34.90
N SER A 133 7.17 7.04 -34.31
CA SER A 133 6.83 6.04 -33.30
C SER A 133 6.28 4.75 -33.90
N GLY A 134 5.96 4.66 -35.18
CA GLY A 134 5.35 3.48 -35.81
C GLY A 134 3.97 3.10 -35.27
N THR A 135 3.33 4.00 -34.51
CA THR A 135 2.00 3.80 -33.94
C THR A 135 0.94 4.29 -34.92
N ALA A 136 -0.19 3.60 -35.02
CA ALA A 136 -1.30 4.03 -35.85
C ALA A 136 -2.64 3.86 -35.13
N GLY A 137 -3.58 4.74 -35.48
CA GLY A 137 -4.89 4.74 -34.84
C GLY A 137 -5.86 5.72 -35.47
N VAL A 138 -7.02 5.83 -34.82
CA VAL A 138 -8.12 6.70 -35.21
C VAL A 138 -8.55 7.50 -33.98
N LYS A 139 -8.72 8.80 -34.15
CA LYS A 139 -9.47 9.65 -33.23
C LYS A 139 -10.76 10.09 -33.92
N ALA A 140 -11.87 10.08 -33.21
CA ALA A 140 -13.14 10.56 -33.74
C ALA A 140 -13.95 11.30 -32.67
N LEU A 141 -14.83 12.19 -33.12
CA LEU A 141 -15.80 12.88 -32.29
C LEU A 141 -17.14 12.76 -33.01
N LEU A 142 -18.14 12.26 -32.29
CA LEU A 142 -19.53 12.17 -32.71
C LEU A 142 -20.36 13.13 -31.86
N TYR A 143 -21.46 13.63 -32.40
CA TYR A 143 -22.39 14.48 -31.66
C TYR A 143 -23.81 14.07 -31.93
N ASP A 144 -24.59 13.89 -30.87
CA ASP A 144 -26.01 13.69 -30.95
C ASP A 144 -26.74 15.03 -30.66
N PRO A 145 -27.35 15.67 -31.67
CA PRO A 145 -28.06 16.92 -31.47
C PRO A 145 -29.38 16.76 -30.69
N ALA A 146 -29.92 15.54 -30.54
CA ALA A 146 -31.14 15.31 -29.79
C ALA A 146 -30.90 15.28 -28.27
N THR A 147 -29.80 14.66 -27.84
CA THR A 147 -29.40 14.59 -26.43
C THR A 147 -28.41 15.69 -26.03
N GLY A 148 -27.74 16.32 -27.01
CA GLY A 148 -26.67 17.28 -26.76
C GLY A 148 -25.35 16.62 -26.35
N ILE A 149 -25.22 15.30 -26.48
CA ILE A 149 -24.06 14.55 -26.01
C ILE A 149 -22.99 14.49 -27.10
N GLY A 150 -21.76 14.86 -26.73
CA GLY A 150 -20.56 14.67 -27.55
C GLY A 150 -19.85 13.38 -27.16
N ARG A 151 -19.51 12.53 -28.13
CA ARG A 151 -18.78 11.28 -27.88
C ARG A 151 -17.41 11.28 -28.55
N ALA A 152 -16.35 11.27 -27.76
CA ALA A 152 -14.97 11.19 -28.23
C ALA A 152 -14.47 9.74 -28.23
N TYR A 153 -13.78 9.35 -29.28
CA TYR A 153 -13.21 8.02 -29.47
C TYR A 153 -11.73 8.10 -29.78
N VAL A 154 -10.94 7.21 -29.17
CA VAL A 154 -9.54 6.97 -29.53
C VAL A 154 -9.31 5.47 -29.64
N VAL A 155 -8.97 5.02 -30.84
CA VAL A 155 -8.63 3.62 -31.10
C VAL A 155 -7.18 3.55 -31.55
N ILE A 156 -6.36 2.77 -30.86
CA ILE A 156 -4.98 2.48 -31.26
C ILE A 156 -4.96 1.04 -31.79
N SER A 157 -4.57 0.90 -33.06
CA SER A 157 -4.64 -0.38 -33.79
C SER A 157 -3.27 -0.98 -34.11
N GLN A 158 -2.19 -0.20 -33.98
CA GLN A 158 -0.85 -0.69 -34.25
C GLN A 158 0.17 0.06 -33.39
N PHE A 159 1.15 -0.68 -32.89
CA PHE A 159 2.36 -0.17 -32.23
C PHE A 159 3.58 -0.61 -33.04
N PRO A 160 4.71 0.12 -32.94
CA PRO A 160 5.94 -0.26 -33.64
C PRO A 160 6.43 -1.63 -33.14
N PRO A 161 7.04 -2.46 -34.00
CA PRO A 161 7.59 -3.77 -33.60
C PRO A 161 8.64 -3.70 -32.48
N GLN A 162 9.27 -2.53 -32.29
CA GLN A 162 10.32 -2.28 -31.31
C GLN A 162 9.75 -1.96 -29.93
N VAL A 163 8.55 -1.38 -29.85
CA VAL A 163 7.82 -1.21 -28.59
C VAL A 163 7.12 -2.54 -28.35
N LYS A 164 7.65 -3.32 -27.40
CA LYS A 164 7.02 -4.54 -26.92
C LYS A 164 5.77 -4.18 -26.11
N VAL A 165 4.76 -3.64 -26.76
CA VAL A 165 3.44 -3.52 -26.17
C VAL A 165 2.90 -4.92 -25.93
N ARG A 166 2.23 -5.07 -24.78
CA ARG A 166 1.68 -6.36 -24.35
C ARG A 166 0.29 -6.61 -24.93
N TYR A 167 -0.25 -5.63 -25.66
CA TYR A 167 -1.61 -5.63 -26.20
C TYR A 167 -1.69 -5.29 -27.69
N ASP A 168 -2.77 -5.74 -28.33
CA ASP A 168 -3.03 -5.64 -29.77
C ASP A 168 -3.93 -4.47 -30.16
N SER A 169 -4.81 -4.03 -29.25
CA SER A 169 -5.67 -2.88 -29.49
C SER A 169 -6.14 -2.24 -28.19
N THR A 170 -6.41 -0.94 -28.27
CA THR A 170 -7.03 -0.16 -27.20
C THR A 170 -8.13 0.72 -27.79
N ASP A 171 -9.31 0.73 -27.16
CA ASP A 171 -10.45 1.59 -27.46
C ASP A 171 -10.79 2.39 -26.19
N ALA A 172 -10.81 3.71 -26.29
CA ALA A 172 -11.26 4.61 -25.25
C ALA A 172 -12.40 5.48 -25.77
N ARG A 173 -13.51 5.51 -25.05
CA ARG A 173 -14.73 6.26 -25.38
C ARG A 173 -15.09 7.17 -24.24
N ILE A 174 -15.50 8.38 -24.56
CA ILE A 174 -15.96 9.35 -23.55
C ILE A 174 -17.26 9.98 -24.01
N ASP A 175 -18.24 9.98 -23.10
CA ASP A 175 -19.47 10.76 -23.26
C ASP A 175 -19.34 12.08 -22.51
N LEU A 176 -19.70 13.17 -23.19
CA LEU A 176 -19.65 14.54 -22.68
C LEU A 176 -21.06 15.13 -22.65
N GLY A 177 -21.41 15.81 -21.57
CA GLY A 177 -22.76 16.31 -21.29
C GLY A 177 -23.11 17.70 -21.85
N GLY A 178 -22.39 18.20 -22.86
CA GLY A 178 -22.47 19.59 -23.29
C GLY A 178 -22.55 19.81 -24.80
N SER A 179 -23.16 20.95 -25.18
CA SER A 179 -23.11 21.45 -26.54
C SER A 179 -21.67 21.81 -26.91
N LEU A 180 -21.16 21.30 -28.04
CA LEU A 180 -19.79 21.57 -28.52
C LEU A 180 -19.47 23.05 -28.77
N SER A 181 -20.46 23.93 -28.60
CA SER A 181 -20.36 25.38 -28.71
C SER A 181 -19.99 26.08 -27.41
N ASP A 182 -20.16 25.45 -26.25
CA ASP A 182 -19.88 26.06 -24.94
C ASP A 182 -19.00 25.15 -24.07
N SER A 183 -17.72 25.51 -23.97
CA SER A 183 -16.75 24.78 -23.16
C SER A 183 -17.00 24.87 -21.66
N THR A 184 -17.91 25.74 -21.21
CA THR A 184 -18.29 25.85 -19.79
C THR A 184 -19.31 24.80 -19.36
N ASP A 185 -19.88 24.04 -20.30
CA ASP A 185 -20.82 22.93 -20.05
C ASP A 185 -20.23 21.54 -20.42
N ASP A 186 -18.95 21.47 -20.79
CA ASP A 186 -18.24 20.23 -21.12
C ASP A 186 -18.01 19.36 -19.87
N ARG A 187 -19.06 18.65 -19.44
CA ARG A 187 -19.00 17.70 -18.33
C ARG A 187 -18.61 16.32 -18.84
N LEU A 188 -17.64 15.70 -18.19
CA LEU A 188 -17.38 14.28 -18.39
C LEU A 188 -18.57 13.48 -17.82
N LEU A 189 -19.23 12.67 -18.62
CA LEU A 189 -20.28 11.74 -18.15
C LEU A 189 -19.70 10.36 -17.90
N THR A 190 -19.09 9.75 -18.92
CA THR A 190 -18.53 8.40 -18.80
C THR A 190 -17.20 8.27 -19.51
N ILE A 191 -16.39 7.30 -19.07
CA ILE A 191 -15.23 6.78 -19.79
C ILE A 191 -15.36 5.26 -19.91
N ASP A 192 -15.44 4.75 -21.12
CA ASP A 192 -15.25 3.32 -21.40
C ASP A 192 -13.85 3.10 -21.93
N HIS A 193 -13.15 2.11 -21.40
CA HIS A 193 -11.82 1.72 -21.84
C HIS A 193 -11.74 0.20 -22.00
N LEU A 194 -11.26 -0.23 -23.16
CA LEU A 194 -11.02 -1.63 -23.48
C LEU A 194 -9.59 -1.79 -24.01
N SER A 195 -8.84 -2.72 -23.45
CA SER A 195 -7.56 -3.18 -23.98
C SER A 195 -7.56 -4.70 -24.16
N LEU A 196 -7.18 -5.16 -25.35
CA LEU A 196 -7.13 -6.58 -25.71
C LEU A 196 -5.68 -7.02 -25.90
N PHE A 197 -5.28 -8.08 -25.20
CA PHE A 197 -3.91 -8.57 -25.14
C PHE A 197 -3.67 -9.74 -26.09
N ARG A 198 -2.40 -9.95 -26.47
CA ARG A 198 -2.00 -11.07 -27.33
C ARG A 198 -2.26 -12.41 -26.66
N GLU A 199 -2.55 -13.41 -27.48
CA GLU A 199 -2.56 -14.80 -27.03
C GLU A 199 -1.18 -15.17 -26.43
N GLY A 200 -1.20 -15.90 -25.31
CA GLY A 200 -0.01 -16.29 -24.56
C GLY A 200 0.48 -15.25 -23.54
N PHE A 201 -0.10 -14.05 -23.50
CA PHE A 201 0.18 -13.08 -22.44
C PHE A 201 -0.60 -13.41 -21.15
N PRO A 202 -0.08 -13.19 -19.92
CA PRO A 202 -0.78 -13.54 -18.69
C PRO A 202 -2.14 -12.84 -18.52
N VAL A 203 -2.26 -11.60 -19.00
CA VAL A 203 -3.53 -10.85 -19.08
C VAL A 203 -4.06 -10.96 -20.50
N GLN A 204 -5.37 -11.13 -20.67
CA GLN A 204 -6.03 -11.24 -21.97
C GLN A 204 -6.90 -10.02 -22.29
N LYS A 205 -7.51 -9.42 -21.28
CA LYS A 205 -8.45 -8.32 -21.46
C LYS A 205 -8.44 -7.42 -20.24
N VAL A 206 -8.51 -6.11 -20.47
CA VAL A 206 -8.79 -5.11 -19.44
C VAL A 206 -9.96 -4.29 -19.92
N GLU A 207 -11.04 -4.28 -19.14
CA GLU A 207 -12.18 -3.40 -19.30
C GLU A 207 -12.24 -2.45 -18.11
N SER A 208 -12.50 -1.18 -18.39
CA SER A 208 -12.76 -0.18 -17.37
C SER A 208 -13.93 0.67 -17.79
N HIS A 209 -14.83 0.92 -16.87
CA HIS A 209 -15.92 1.86 -17.06
C HIS A 209 -15.93 2.83 -15.89
N VAL A 210 -15.97 4.11 -16.20
CA VAL A 210 -16.10 5.18 -15.22
C VAL A 210 -17.34 5.99 -15.56
N GLU A 211 -18.14 6.29 -14.56
CA GLU A 211 -19.29 7.18 -14.65
C GLU A 211 -19.09 8.30 -13.62
N ALA A 212 -19.09 9.55 -14.08
CA ALA A 212 -19.09 10.69 -13.19
C ALA A 212 -20.51 10.86 -12.61
N THR A 213 -20.59 10.94 -11.29
CA THR A 213 -21.87 11.09 -10.58
C THR A 213 -22.11 12.51 -10.08
N ASP A 214 -21.05 13.33 -10.01
CA ASP A 214 -21.12 14.72 -9.57
C ASP A 214 -20.00 15.60 -10.15
N TRP A 215 -20.26 16.92 -10.22
CA TRP A 215 -19.34 17.91 -10.75
C TRP A 215 -19.28 19.16 -9.87
N GLY A 216 -18.05 19.55 -9.51
CA GLY A 216 -17.76 20.81 -8.84
C GLY A 216 -17.62 22.02 -9.78
N PRO A 217 -17.18 23.17 -9.26
CA PRO A 217 -16.91 24.36 -10.07
C PRO A 217 -15.93 24.07 -11.22
N GLY A 218 -16.24 24.55 -12.42
CA GLY A 218 -15.40 24.31 -13.61
C GLY A 218 -15.53 22.90 -14.21
N ASN A 219 -16.63 22.18 -13.92
CA ASN A 219 -16.92 20.83 -14.41
C ASN A 219 -15.88 19.78 -13.98
N GLU A 220 -15.19 20.02 -12.87
CA GLU A 220 -14.30 19.03 -12.27
C GLU A 220 -15.12 17.90 -11.65
N VAL A 221 -14.79 16.65 -11.98
CA VAL A 221 -15.46 15.48 -11.38
C VAL A 221 -15.11 15.40 -9.89
N THR A 222 -16.16 15.47 -9.07
CA THR A 222 -16.13 15.41 -7.60
C THR A 222 -16.69 14.10 -7.08
N GLY A 223 -17.53 13.41 -7.86
CA GLY A 223 -18.02 12.07 -7.56
C GLY A 223 -17.95 11.15 -8.79
N ALA A 224 -17.67 9.87 -8.58
CA ALA A 224 -17.57 8.89 -9.66
C ALA A 224 -17.81 7.46 -9.19
N ILE A 225 -18.38 6.64 -10.08
CA ILE A 225 -18.39 5.19 -9.99
C ILE A 225 -17.39 4.65 -11.00
N VAL A 226 -16.58 3.71 -10.56
CA VAL A 226 -15.53 3.06 -11.35
C VAL A 226 -15.76 1.56 -11.28
N SER A 227 -15.68 0.89 -12.41
CA SER A 227 -15.62 -0.56 -12.49
C SER A 227 -14.46 -0.96 -13.39
N ASN A 228 -13.75 -2.01 -12.97
CA ASN A 228 -12.64 -2.58 -13.70
C ASN A 228 -12.78 -4.11 -13.72
N VAL A 229 -12.53 -4.70 -14.87
CA VAL A 229 -12.43 -6.14 -15.03
C VAL A 229 -11.16 -6.45 -15.80
N VAL A 230 -10.31 -7.29 -15.21
CA VAL A 230 -9.14 -7.87 -15.86
C VAL A 230 -9.36 -9.37 -16.01
N ASP A 231 -9.43 -9.85 -17.25
CA ASP A 231 -9.43 -11.28 -17.54
C ASP A 231 -8.01 -11.74 -17.82
N TYR A 232 -7.63 -12.84 -17.17
CA TYR A 232 -6.34 -13.48 -17.32
C TYR A 232 -6.42 -14.66 -18.27
N ALA A 233 -5.25 -15.12 -18.72
CA ALA A 233 -5.17 -16.21 -19.66
C ALA A 233 -5.54 -17.56 -19.03
N PRO A 234 -6.02 -18.55 -19.82
CA PRO A 234 -6.44 -19.86 -19.31
C PRO A 234 -5.35 -20.67 -18.61
N GLN A 235 -4.07 -20.30 -18.74
CA GLN A 235 -2.96 -20.92 -18.03
C GLN A 235 -2.62 -20.24 -16.69
N SER A 236 -3.23 -19.10 -16.38
CA SER A 236 -3.02 -18.35 -15.13
C SER A 236 -3.90 -18.90 -14.00
N GLU A 237 -3.33 -19.07 -12.81
CA GLU A 237 -4.08 -19.48 -11.61
C GLU A 237 -5.20 -18.49 -11.27
N LEU A 238 -4.93 -17.19 -11.45
CA LEU A 238 -5.93 -16.13 -11.38
C LEU A 238 -6.68 -16.07 -12.72
N VAL A 239 -8.00 -16.12 -12.69
CA VAL A 239 -8.88 -16.08 -13.87
C VAL A 239 -9.37 -14.66 -14.12
N ARG A 240 -9.77 -13.97 -13.05
CA ARG A 240 -10.38 -12.65 -13.15
C ARG A 240 -10.05 -11.81 -11.92
N LEU A 241 -9.75 -10.54 -12.17
CA LEU A 241 -9.81 -9.48 -11.16
C LEU A 241 -11.00 -8.58 -11.50
N SER A 242 -11.87 -8.32 -10.52
CA SER A 242 -12.93 -7.32 -10.61
C SER A 242 -12.71 -6.29 -9.52
N GLN A 243 -12.70 -5.01 -9.89
CA GLN A 243 -12.59 -3.90 -8.95
C GLN A 243 -13.76 -2.96 -9.19
N ASN A 244 -14.40 -2.52 -8.11
CA ASN A 244 -15.41 -1.47 -8.16
C ASN A 244 -15.03 -0.40 -7.15
N ALA A 245 -15.20 0.86 -7.49
CA ALA A 245 -15.04 1.95 -6.56
C ALA A 245 -16.15 2.98 -6.75
N GLU A 246 -16.59 3.56 -5.66
CA GLU A 246 -17.55 4.66 -5.62
C GLU A 246 -16.92 5.78 -4.80
N PHE A 247 -16.93 6.98 -5.35
CA PHE A 247 -16.41 8.18 -4.73
C PHE A 247 -17.53 9.22 -4.69
N ASN A 248 -17.84 9.71 -3.50
CA ASN A 248 -18.85 10.74 -3.30
C ASN A 248 -18.20 12.12 -3.11
N PRO A 249 -18.92 13.21 -3.42
CA PRO A 249 -18.38 14.58 -3.31
C PRO A 249 -18.03 15.00 -1.89
N ASP A 250 -18.65 14.37 -0.89
CA ASP A 250 -18.42 14.62 0.53
C ASP A 250 -17.17 13.89 1.07
N GLY A 251 -16.44 13.19 0.20
CA GLY A 251 -15.26 12.42 0.57
C GLY A 251 -15.56 11.00 1.05
N SER A 252 -16.83 10.58 1.10
CA SER A 252 -17.21 9.19 1.38
C SER A 252 -17.16 8.29 0.14
N GLY A 253 -17.27 6.98 0.32
CA GLY A 253 -17.31 6.04 -0.79
C GLY A 253 -16.94 4.62 -0.41
N SER A 254 -16.68 3.81 -1.42
CA SER A 254 -16.27 2.42 -1.26
C SER A 254 -15.27 1.99 -2.33
N VAL A 255 -14.43 1.01 -2.00
CA VAL A 255 -13.58 0.28 -2.93
C VAL A 255 -13.75 -1.19 -2.65
N ALA A 256 -14.06 -1.98 -3.65
CA ALA A 256 -14.18 -3.43 -3.57
C ALA A 256 -13.32 -4.09 -4.63
N GLU A 257 -12.61 -5.14 -4.25
CA GLU A 257 -11.79 -5.96 -5.13
C GLU A 257 -12.12 -7.43 -4.96
N ARG A 258 -12.14 -8.17 -6.06
CA ARG A 258 -12.36 -9.61 -6.08
C ARG A 258 -11.42 -10.28 -7.07
N PHE A 259 -10.71 -11.28 -6.58
CA PHE A 259 -9.82 -12.15 -7.33
C PHE A 259 -10.47 -13.53 -7.42
N ASP A 260 -10.84 -13.97 -8.61
CA ASP A 260 -11.40 -15.30 -8.87
C ASP A 260 -10.32 -16.23 -9.45
N TYR A 261 -10.15 -17.40 -8.84
CA TYR A 261 -9.11 -18.37 -9.19
C TYR A 261 -9.69 -19.57 -9.95
N GLN A 262 -8.83 -20.31 -10.66
CA GLN A 262 -9.22 -21.47 -11.46
C GLN A 262 -9.84 -22.61 -10.65
N ASP A 263 -9.48 -22.73 -9.38
CA ASP A 263 -10.01 -23.73 -8.45
C ASP A 263 -11.41 -23.38 -7.90
N ASN A 264 -12.03 -22.31 -8.43
CA ASN A 264 -13.29 -21.73 -7.96
C ASN A 264 -13.23 -21.13 -6.55
N THR A 265 -12.03 -20.93 -5.99
CA THR A 265 -11.84 -20.11 -4.79
C THR A 265 -11.75 -18.63 -5.18
N PHE A 266 -11.90 -17.76 -4.19
CA PHE A 266 -11.75 -16.32 -4.40
C PHE A 266 -11.05 -15.65 -3.22
N ARG A 267 -10.46 -14.49 -3.49
CA ARG A 267 -10.10 -13.49 -2.47
C ARG A 267 -10.93 -12.26 -2.72
N GLN A 268 -11.49 -11.68 -1.67
CA GLN A 268 -12.26 -10.45 -1.74
C GLN A 268 -11.75 -9.46 -0.70
N SER A 269 -11.76 -8.18 -1.05
CA SER A 269 -11.51 -7.06 -0.14
C SER A 269 -12.55 -5.98 -0.41
N GLN A 270 -13.01 -5.32 0.64
CA GLN A 270 -13.86 -4.16 0.57
C GLN A 270 -13.41 -3.15 1.61
N ILE A 271 -13.40 -1.89 1.24
CA ILE A 271 -13.11 -0.74 2.08
C ILE A 271 -14.26 0.24 1.89
N ASN A 272 -14.90 0.66 2.98
CA ASN A 272 -15.85 1.76 2.98
C ASN A 272 -15.21 2.92 3.75
N PHE A 273 -15.30 4.12 3.22
CA PHE A 273 -14.80 5.33 3.88
C PHE A 273 -15.92 6.36 3.95
N TYR A 274 -15.94 7.12 5.04
CA TYR A 274 -17.04 8.00 5.41
C TYR A 274 -16.59 9.46 5.40
N ALA A 275 -17.54 10.38 5.25
CA ALA A 275 -17.26 11.82 5.14
C ALA A 275 -16.62 12.44 6.40
N ASN A 276 -16.65 11.71 7.53
CA ASN A 276 -15.99 12.09 8.78
C ASN A 276 -14.54 11.57 8.89
N ASN A 277 -13.94 11.10 7.79
CA ASN A 277 -12.58 10.54 7.72
C ASN A 277 -12.37 9.20 8.45
N THR A 278 -13.47 8.57 8.88
CA THR A 278 -13.44 7.20 9.39
C THR A 278 -13.77 6.20 8.28
N GLY A 279 -13.51 4.92 8.52
CA GLY A 279 -13.91 3.87 7.60
C GLY A 279 -13.83 2.48 8.20
N GLU A 280 -14.21 1.51 7.39
CA GLU A 280 -14.15 0.09 7.70
C GLU A 280 -13.58 -0.69 6.52
N PHE A 281 -12.97 -1.82 6.81
CA PHE A 281 -12.52 -2.75 5.79
C PHE A 281 -12.90 -4.18 6.16
N ASN A 282 -13.10 -4.99 5.13
CA ASN A 282 -13.34 -6.41 5.24
C ASN A 282 -12.55 -7.14 4.15
N GLU A 283 -11.94 -8.26 4.48
CA GLU A 283 -11.35 -9.19 3.53
C GLU A 283 -11.81 -10.61 3.79
N VAL A 284 -11.92 -11.37 2.70
CA VAL A 284 -12.07 -12.82 2.72
C VAL A 284 -10.94 -13.41 1.89
N TRP A 285 -10.14 -14.27 2.50
CA TRP A 285 -9.02 -14.94 1.83
C TRP A 285 -9.46 -16.30 1.28
N ARG A 286 -8.67 -16.85 0.35
CA ARG A 286 -8.98 -18.12 -0.33
C ARG A 286 -9.18 -19.30 0.63
N ASN A 287 -8.49 -19.27 1.76
CA ASN A 287 -8.54 -20.32 2.78
C ASN A 287 -9.63 -20.08 3.84
N GLY A 288 -10.58 -19.17 3.59
CA GLY A 288 -11.68 -18.88 4.51
C GLY A 288 -11.33 -17.95 5.68
N ILE A 289 -10.06 -17.53 5.82
CA ILE A 289 -9.69 -16.48 6.77
C ILE A 289 -10.45 -15.21 6.42
N THR A 290 -11.07 -14.60 7.41
CA THR A 290 -11.70 -13.29 7.28
C THR A 290 -10.90 -12.26 8.05
N VAL A 291 -10.84 -11.05 7.51
CA VAL A 291 -10.26 -9.90 8.16
C VAL A 291 -11.33 -8.82 8.21
N ASP A 292 -11.48 -8.13 9.32
CA ASP A 292 -12.35 -6.97 9.43
C ASP A 292 -11.74 -5.94 10.35
N GLY A 293 -12.14 -4.68 10.22
CA GLY A 293 -11.56 -3.62 11.01
C GLY A 293 -12.12 -2.25 10.67
N THR A 294 -11.76 -1.29 11.50
CA THR A 294 -12.09 0.13 11.33
C THR A 294 -10.83 0.96 11.29
N PHE A 295 -10.91 2.14 10.68
CA PHE A 295 -9.84 3.12 10.75
C PHE A 295 -10.38 4.54 10.91
N ASP A 296 -9.53 5.40 11.43
CA ASP A 296 -9.70 6.85 11.46
C ASP A 296 -8.43 7.48 10.87
N LEU A 297 -8.58 8.38 9.92
CA LEU A 297 -7.45 8.98 9.21
C LEU A 297 -6.81 10.08 10.05
N LEU A 298 -5.49 10.19 9.94
CA LEU A 298 -4.69 11.20 10.66
C LEU A 298 -5.16 12.64 10.42
N GLU A 299 -5.64 12.91 9.21
CA GLU A 299 -6.25 14.20 8.90
C GLU A 299 -7.75 14.11 9.17
N PRO A 300 -8.33 15.04 9.95
CA PRO A 300 -7.89 16.43 10.08
C PRO A 300 -7.36 16.83 11.48
N ASP A 301 -7.42 15.96 12.48
CA ASP A 301 -7.17 16.28 13.89
C ASP A 301 -5.80 15.82 14.40
N ASN A 302 -4.97 15.23 13.53
CA ASN A 302 -3.67 14.62 13.82
C ASN A 302 -3.78 13.41 14.76
N HIS A 303 -4.93 12.74 14.76
CA HIS A 303 -5.15 11.48 15.43
C HIS A 303 -5.56 10.42 14.41
N ALA A 304 -4.97 9.24 14.50
CA ALA A 304 -5.32 8.12 13.64
C ALA A 304 -5.54 6.87 14.49
N THR A 305 -6.53 6.08 14.13
CA THR A 305 -6.75 4.77 14.75
C THR A 305 -6.92 3.72 13.69
N ILE A 306 -6.54 2.48 14.02
CA ILE A 306 -6.90 1.31 13.26
C ILE A 306 -7.21 0.16 14.21
N THR A 307 -8.29 -0.55 13.94
CA THR A 307 -8.60 -1.84 14.53
C THR A 307 -8.60 -2.87 13.41
N ARG A 308 -8.14 -4.09 13.71
CA ARG A 308 -8.11 -5.19 12.78
C ARG A 308 -8.29 -6.50 13.53
N THR A 309 -9.25 -7.30 13.12
CA THR A 309 -9.44 -8.66 13.59
C THR A 309 -9.22 -9.62 12.44
N ILE A 310 -8.39 -10.65 12.65
CA ILE A 310 -8.13 -11.73 11.71
C ILE A 310 -8.71 -13.00 12.30
N HIS A 311 -9.73 -13.57 11.68
CA HIS A 311 -10.38 -14.80 12.12
C HIS A 311 -9.83 -16.02 11.38
N PHE A 312 -9.54 -17.08 12.13
CA PHE A 312 -8.97 -18.31 11.60
C PHE A 312 -9.92 -19.51 11.82
N PRO A 313 -10.94 -19.69 10.97
CA PRO A 313 -11.97 -20.71 11.22
C PRO A 313 -11.44 -22.15 11.27
N ASP A 314 -10.37 -22.44 10.51
CA ASP A 314 -9.81 -23.79 10.35
C ASP A 314 -8.40 -23.96 10.96
N HIS A 315 -7.91 -22.99 11.75
CA HIS A 315 -6.57 -23.09 12.34
C HIS A 315 -6.59 -23.98 13.59
N PRO A 316 -5.62 -24.88 13.80
CA PRO A 316 -5.68 -25.87 14.87
C PRO A 316 -5.60 -25.29 16.29
N GLN A 317 -5.09 -24.06 16.45
CA GLN A 317 -4.76 -23.49 17.77
C GLN A 317 -5.26 -22.06 17.97
N ILE A 318 -5.38 -21.27 16.90
CA ILE A 318 -5.57 -19.81 16.98
C ILE A 318 -6.99 -19.56 16.51
N ASP A 319 -7.80 -18.92 17.34
CA ASP A 319 -9.16 -18.50 16.99
C ASP A 319 -9.11 -17.22 16.17
N ARG A 320 -8.46 -16.20 16.72
CA ARG A 320 -8.32 -14.89 16.08
C ARG A 320 -7.11 -14.12 16.56
N ILE A 321 -6.69 -13.15 15.77
CA ILE A 321 -5.71 -12.14 16.14
C ILE A 321 -6.40 -10.78 16.09
N GLU A 322 -6.35 -10.03 17.18
CA GLU A 322 -6.85 -8.66 17.27
C GLU A 322 -5.64 -7.72 17.29
N GLU A 323 -5.60 -6.76 16.38
CA GLU A 323 -4.56 -5.74 16.25
C GLU A 323 -5.24 -4.36 16.37
N GLU A 324 -4.71 -3.51 17.24
CA GLU A 324 -5.17 -2.15 17.44
C GLU A 324 -3.96 -1.24 17.34
N ALA A 325 -4.07 -0.12 16.63
CA ALA A 325 -3.08 0.94 16.71
C ALA A 325 -3.75 2.30 16.83
N GLU A 326 -3.15 3.15 17.64
CA GLU A 326 -3.49 4.54 17.84
C GLU A 326 -2.23 5.37 17.60
N TYR A 327 -2.36 6.48 16.89
CA TYR A 327 -1.24 7.35 16.57
C TYR A 327 -1.67 8.81 16.67
N THR A 328 -0.84 9.63 17.30
CA THR A 328 -1.05 11.07 17.44
C THR A 328 0.19 11.81 16.93
N LEU A 329 0.00 12.84 16.12
CA LEU A 329 1.06 13.72 15.63
C LEU A 329 0.84 15.13 16.19
N ASN A 330 1.89 15.74 16.71
CA ASN A 330 1.89 17.15 17.07
C ASN A 330 2.35 17.98 15.87
N PRO A 331 1.46 18.77 15.24
CA PRO A 331 1.82 19.56 14.07
C PRO A 331 2.77 20.73 14.38
N THR A 332 2.97 21.06 15.66
CA THR A 332 3.79 22.22 16.09
C THR A 332 5.28 21.91 16.01
N ASP A 333 5.67 20.72 16.45
CA ASP A 333 7.08 20.31 16.57
C ASP A 333 7.36 18.98 15.87
N SER A 334 6.36 18.38 15.21
CA SER A 334 6.44 17.08 14.53
C SER A 334 6.72 15.90 15.46
N SER A 335 6.61 16.08 16.79
CA SER A 335 6.63 14.95 17.72
C SER A 335 5.41 14.05 17.51
N SER A 336 5.54 12.77 17.82
CA SER A 336 4.43 11.83 17.69
C SER A 336 4.43 10.78 18.79
N ALA A 337 3.26 10.21 19.05
CA ALA A 337 3.07 9.11 19.98
C ALA A 337 2.21 8.05 19.31
N GLY A 338 2.50 6.78 19.59
CA GLY A 338 1.80 5.65 19.04
C GLY A 338 1.63 4.55 20.08
N ILE A 339 0.49 3.88 20.03
CA ILE A 339 0.22 2.69 20.84
C ILE A 339 -0.19 1.60 19.86
N LEU A 340 0.51 0.47 19.91
CA LEU A 340 0.18 -0.73 19.14
C LEU A 340 -0.15 -1.85 20.12
N VAL A 341 -1.26 -2.53 19.90
CA VAL A 341 -1.68 -3.69 20.70
C VAL A 341 -1.94 -4.83 19.75
N LYS A 342 -1.43 -6.01 20.09
CA LYS A 342 -1.73 -7.27 19.43
C LYS A 342 -2.17 -8.29 20.47
N ARG A 343 -3.30 -8.94 20.23
CA ARG A 343 -3.84 -10.02 21.07
C ARG A 343 -4.03 -11.25 20.20
N VAL A 344 -3.38 -12.35 20.55
CA VAL A 344 -3.59 -13.67 19.95
C VAL A 344 -4.53 -14.43 20.86
N VAL A 345 -5.72 -14.73 20.36
CA VAL A 345 -6.74 -15.50 21.06
C VAL A 345 -6.70 -16.94 20.56
N PHE A 346 -6.48 -17.88 21.47
CA PHE A 346 -6.42 -19.30 21.17
C PHE A 346 -7.80 -19.95 21.32
N HIS A 347 -8.04 -21.07 20.64
CA HIS A 347 -9.33 -21.78 20.71
C HIS A 347 -9.67 -22.33 22.10
N ASP A 348 -8.67 -22.54 22.95
CA ASP A 348 -8.85 -22.94 24.36
C ASP A 348 -9.20 -21.76 25.29
N GLY A 349 -9.31 -20.54 24.74
CA GLY A 349 -9.51 -19.31 25.47
C GLY A 349 -8.22 -18.69 26.01
N GLY A 350 -7.05 -19.26 25.71
CA GLY A 350 -5.76 -18.66 26.00
C GLY A 350 -5.60 -17.30 25.30
N LEU A 351 -4.81 -16.43 25.91
CA LEU A 351 -4.55 -15.08 25.42
C LEU A 351 -3.06 -14.77 25.53
N ASP A 352 -2.46 -14.36 24.42
CA ASP A 352 -1.12 -13.77 24.40
C ASP A 352 -1.21 -12.34 23.87
N THR A 353 -0.69 -11.38 24.61
CA THR A 353 -0.80 -9.95 24.34
C THR A 353 0.56 -9.30 24.27
N VAL A 354 0.73 -8.46 23.25
CA VAL A 354 1.86 -7.55 23.10
C VAL A 354 1.29 -6.13 23.00
N ARG A 355 1.83 -5.20 23.77
CA ARG A 355 1.54 -3.78 23.71
C ARG A 355 2.86 -3.02 23.55
N VAL A 356 2.92 -2.14 22.57
CA VAL A 356 4.06 -1.26 22.32
C VAL A 356 3.56 0.17 22.38
N GLU A 357 4.15 0.97 23.26
CA GLU A 357 3.98 2.41 23.29
C GLU A 357 5.26 3.00 22.70
N ALA A 358 5.13 3.92 21.76
CA ALA A 358 6.25 4.53 21.06
C ALA A 358 6.06 6.05 21.03
N GLU A 359 7.09 6.79 21.39
CA GLU A 359 7.14 8.25 21.30
C GLU A 359 8.32 8.66 20.44
N HIS A 360 8.13 9.69 19.64
CA HIS A 360 9.17 10.32 18.83
C HIS A 360 9.16 11.82 19.14
N PHE A 361 10.26 12.36 19.67
CA PHE A 361 10.31 13.77 20.07
C PHE A 361 11.71 14.36 19.96
N LEU A 362 11.77 15.69 19.89
CA LEU A 362 13.04 16.42 19.91
C LEU A 362 13.45 16.69 21.36
N ASN A 363 14.62 16.21 21.76
CA ASN A 363 15.13 16.42 23.11
C ASN A 363 15.71 17.86 23.29
N PRO A 364 16.03 18.28 24.53
CA PRO A 364 16.57 19.62 24.80
C PRO A 364 17.88 19.96 24.08
N ASP A 365 18.65 18.92 23.69
CA ASP A 365 19.92 19.06 22.97
C ASP A 365 19.73 19.18 21.45
N GLY A 366 18.48 19.14 20.97
CA GLY A 366 18.14 19.26 19.55
C GLY A 366 18.29 17.96 18.76
N ASN A 367 18.35 16.82 19.44
CA ASN A 367 18.43 15.49 18.83
C ASN A 367 17.07 14.80 18.85
N TRP A 368 16.76 14.04 17.81
CA TRP A 368 15.55 13.22 17.77
C TRP A 368 15.71 12.00 18.67
N VAL A 369 14.66 11.69 19.42
CA VAL A 369 14.61 10.55 20.34
C VAL A 369 13.39 9.71 20.02
N ASP A 370 13.61 8.41 19.87
CA ASP A 370 12.57 7.39 19.84
C ASP A 370 12.55 6.68 21.20
N HIS A 371 11.43 6.73 21.92
CA HIS A 371 11.24 6.03 23.18
C HIS A 371 10.17 4.95 23.01
N LEU A 372 10.48 3.72 23.38
CA LEU A 372 9.60 2.57 23.21
C LEU A 372 9.42 1.85 24.54
N VAL A 373 8.18 1.59 24.92
CA VAL A 373 7.82 0.74 26.05
C VAL A 373 7.04 -0.47 25.53
N ILE A 374 7.52 -1.66 25.82
CA ILE A 374 6.98 -2.92 25.32
C ILE A 374 6.51 -3.76 26.51
N HIS A 375 5.25 -4.14 26.49
CA HIS A 375 4.67 -5.07 27.44
C HIS A 375 4.24 -6.35 26.71
N THR A 376 4.72 -7.49 27.17
CA THR A 376 4.33 -8.80 26.65
C THR A 376 3.83 -9.68 27.79
N SER A 377 2.79 -10.48 27.55
CA SER A 377 2.33 -11.43 28.57
C SER A 377 3.29 -12.60 28.79
N SER A 378 4.12 -12.91 27.79
CA SER A 378 4.97 -14.10 27.76
C SER A 378 6.47 -13.82 27.95
N GLU A 379 6.94 -12.61 27.65
CA GLU A 379 8.36 -12.24 27.69
C GLU A 379 8.67 -11.12 28.71
N GLY A 380 7.66 -10.51 29.34
CA GLY A 380 7.83 -9.45 30.33
C GLY A 380 7.80 -8.04 29.73
N GLU A 381 8.53 -7.11 30.35
CA GLU A 381 8.49 -5.67 30.03
C GLU A 381 9.84 -5.21 29.52
N ALA A 382 9.89 -4.41 28.45
CA ALA A 382 11.09 -3.74 27.97
C ALA A 382 10.85 -2.26 27.77
N GLU A 383 11.91 -1.47 27.91
CA GLU A 383 11.93 -0.06 27.62
C GLU A 383 13.21 0.26 26.85
N VAL A 384 13.12 1.02 25.77
CA VAL A 384 14.23 1.36 24.89
C VAL A 384 14.14 2.82 24.50
N THR A 385 15.24 3.55 24.62
CA THR A 385 15.42 4.91 24.13
C THR A 385 16.49 4.88 23.05
N VAL A 386 16.20 5.43 21.88
CA VAL A 386 17.15 5.61 20.78
C VAL A 386 17.31 7.10 20.52
N THR A 387 18.53 7.62 20.65
CA THR A 387 18.86 9.02 20.37
C THR A 387 19.63 9.12 19.06
N GLN A 388 19.11 9.91 18.13
CA GLN A 388 19.69 10.18 16.82
C GLN A 388 20.72 11.30 16.92
N LEU A 389 21.99 10.98 16.69
CA LEU A 389 23.12 11.92 16.77
C LEU A 389 23.77 12.09 15.39
N ASP A 390 24.61 13.11 15.24
CA ASP A 390 25.35 13.32 13.99
C ASP A 390 26.41 12.21 13.81
N GLY A 391 26.19 11.34 12.83
CA GLY A 391 27.10 10.25 12.46
C GLY A 391 26.88 8.90 13.18
N TYR A 392 26.00 8.84 14.18
CA TYR A 392 25.72 7.62 14.96
C TYR A 392 24.38 7.70 15.70
N GLN A 393 23.93 6.56 16.22
CA GLN A 393 22.78 6.44 17.12
C GLN A 393 23.25 5.87 18.44
N GLU A 394 22.71 6.39 19.54
CA GLU A 394 22.84 5.76 20.85
C GLU A 394 21.52 5.10 21.19
N PHE A 395 21.57 3.91 21.76
CA PHE A 395 20.40 3.26 22.30
C PHE A 395 20.67 2.77 23.71
N GLU A 396 19.73 3.00 24.60
CA GLU A 396 19.76 2.50 25.97
C GLU A 396 18.42 1.89 26.31
N GLY A 397 18.41 0.97 27.25
CA GLY A 397 17.16 0.34 27.62
C GLY A 397 17.29 -0.65 28.74
N ASN A 398 16.13 -1.17 29.12
CA ASN A 398 16.03 -2.20 30.12
C ASN A 398 14.99 -3.24 29.73
N HIS A 399 15.11 -4.43 30.31
CA HIS A 399 14.14 -5.50 30.14
C HIS A 399 13.99 -6.30 31.43
N THR A 400 12.75 -6.54 31.84
CA THR A 400 12.40 -7.39 32.97
C THR A 400 11.72 -8.65 32.45
N THR A 401 12.35 -9.81 32.63
CA THR A 401 11.79 -11.10 32.20
C THR A 401 10.60 -11.51 33.09
N PRO A 402 9.77 -12.49 32.69
CA PRO A 402 8.66 -12.98 33.51
C PRO A 402 9.12 -13.57 34.85
N GLU A 403 10.33 -14.12 34.91
CA GLU A 403 10.95 -14.66 36.12
C GLU A 403 11.54 -13.58 37.04
N GLY A 404 11.54 -12.31 36.60
CA GLY A 404 12.01 -11.17 37.37
C GLY A 404 13.49 -10.84 37.18
N LEU A 405 14.19 -11.47 36.24
CA LEU A 405 15.55 -11.05 35.87
C LEU A 405 15.50 -9.68 35.20
N PHE A 406 16.48 -8.82 35.51
CA PHE A 406 16.50 -7.46 35.00
C PHE A 406 17.76 -7.20 34.20
N MET A 407 17.60 -6.84 32.94
CA MET A 407 18.68 -6.50 32.02
C MET A 407 18.69 -5.00 31.81
N VAL A 408 19.89 -4.42 31.77
CA VAL A 408 20.12 -3.05 31.32
C VAL A 408 21.13 -3.13 30.19
N PHE A 409 20.87 -2.40 29.11
CA PHE A 409 21.77 -2.34 27.98
C PHE A 409 21.96 -0.91 27.52
N HIS A 410 23.14 -0.63 26.98
CA HIS A 410 23.42 0.58 26.25
C HIS A 410 24.33 0.23 25.07
N GLY A 411 24.21 0.98 23.99
CA GLY A 411 24.99 0.75 22.81
C GLY A 411 25.02 1.94 21.89
N THR A 412 25.95 1.87 20.95
CA THR A 412 26.18 2.88 19.93
C THR A 412 26.24 2.18 18.60
N GLU A 413 25.52 2.70 17.61
CA GLU A 413 25.59 2.23 16.24
C GLU A 413 26.05 3.35 15.32
N TYR A 414 27.11 3.09 14.57
CA TYR A 414 27.69 4.04 13.63
C TYR A 414 27.08 3.85 12.24
N GLN A 415 27.04 4.93 11.45
CA GLN A 415 26.51 4.88 10.07
C GLN A 415 27.21 3.88 9.13
N ASN A 416 28.40 3.38 9.50
CA ASN A 416 29.11 2.35 8.73
C ASN A 416 28.66 0.90 9.05
N GLY A 417 27.63 0.74 9.89
CA GLY A 417 27.08 -0.55 10.31
C GLY A 417 27.88 -1.25 11.41
N ASN A 418 28.90 -0.61 11.98
CA ASN A 418 29.56 -1.09 13.20
C ASN A 418 28.82 -0.59 14.44
N GLY A 419 28.97 -1.28 15.56
CA GLY A 419 28.43 -0.82 16.82
C GLY A 419 29.10 -1.44 18.04
N GLU A 420 28.81 -0.84 19.17
CA GLU A 420 29.20 -1.29 20.50
C GLU A 420 27.92 -1.58 21.29
N LEU A 421 27.91 -2.70 22.02
CA LEU A 421 26.80 -3.09 22.87
C LEU A 421 27.36 -3.53 24.21
N PHE A 422 26.81 -2.96 25.26
CA PHE A 422 27.09 -3.30 26.63
C PHE A 422 25.81 -3.82 27.28
N LEU A 423 25.90 -4.94 27.97
CA LEU A 423 24.74 -5.56 28.60
C LEU A 423 25.09 -6.03 30.01
N ASP A 424 24.30 -5.57 30.98
CA ASP A 424 24.39 -5.99 32.38
C ASP A 424 23.11 -6.71 32.80
N LEU A 425 23.26 -7.91 33.38
CA LEU A 425 22.18 -8.73 33.88
C LEU A 425 22.17 -8.74 35.41
N TYR A 426 21.03 -8.40 36.02
CA TYR A 426 20.82 -8.38 37.45
C TYR A 426 19.80 -9.43 37.89
N ALA A 427 19.88 -9.83 39.16
CA ALA A 427 18.93 -10.76 39.75
C ALA A 427 17.50 -10.20 39.80
N SER A 428 17.34 -8.87 39.86
CA SER A 428 16.06 -8.16 39.77
C SER A 428 16.25 -6.65 39.57
N ARG A 429 15.18 -5.93 39.21
CA ARG A 429 15.17 -4.46 39.14
C ARG A 429 15.52 -3.82 40.49
N ALA A 430 15.15 -4.45 41.60
CA ALA A 430 15.51 -4.00 42.94
C ALA A 430 17.01 -4.13 43.24
N ALA A 431 17.66 -5.21 42.78
CA ALA A 431 19.10 -5.41 42.93
C ALA A 431 19.89 -4.31 42.19
N TYR A 432 19.49 -4.01 40.95
CA TYR A 432 20.04 -2.89 40.18
C TYR A 432 19.89 -1.55 40.92
N ASN A 433 18.67 -1.22 41.38
CA ASN A 433 18.40 0.04 42.08
C ASN A 433 19.14 0.17 43.41
N GLN A 434 19.53 -0.94 44.05
CA GLN A 434 20.34 -0.97 45.27
C GLN A 434 21.85 -0.93 45.00
N GLY A 435 22.27 -0.96 43.73
CA GLY A 435 23.69 -0.96 43.34
C GLY A 435 24.38 -2.31 43.59
N GLU A 436 23.65 -3.42 43.58
CA GLU A 436 24.25 -4.75 43.64
C GLU A 436 25.06 -5.04 42.35
N PRO A 437 26.14 -5.83 42.40
CA PRO A 437 26.89 -6.19 41.21
C PRO A 437 26.06 -7.05 40.24
N PRO A 438 26.24 -6.90 38.91
CA PRO A 438 25.55 -7.72 37.93
C PRO A 438 25.97 -9.19 38.03
N LEU A 439 25.04 -10.08 37.71
CA LEU A 439 25.27 -11.52 37.55
C LEU A 439 26.14 -11.82 36.33
N LEU A 440 26.04 -11.00 35.29
CA LEU A 440 26.78 -11.08 34.04
C LEU A 440 26.91 -9.68 33.43
N SER A 441 28.09 -9.38 32.91
CA SER A 441 28.38 -8.19 32.10
C SER A 441 29.01 -8.64 30.79
N LEU A 442 28.51 -8.14 29.67
CA LEU A 442 28.98 -8.44 28.31
C LEU A 442 29.41 -7.17 27.59
#